data_AF-A0A933QKV3-F1
#
_entry.id   AF-A0A933QKV3-F1
#
_cell.length_a   1.000
_cell.length_b   1.000
_cell.length_c   1.000
_cell.angle_alpha   90.00
_cell.angle_beta   90.00
_cell.angle_gamma   90.00
#
_symmetry.space_group_name_H-M   'P 1'
#
loop_
_entity.id
_entity.type
_entity.pdbx_description
1 polymer ?
#
loop_
_entity_poly.entity_id
_entity_poly.type
_entity_poly.pdbx_seq_one_letter_code
_entity_poly.pdbx_strand_id
1 'polypeptide(L)'
;MKRIVFVVQFIAFLLLLTACAQPSVTPATATPTTIATATPTLTIAASATPRATATAAPSATALPPAPTRMPTTAVQAAIWAKWQSSAHGNTYDLGKGPNTYCSRCHSPQNWDPASKVDAPPNCVSCKFASDATVRIAKSNQLVSQADWRNIGCDICHPMKDGLASKEIGWFNKTSGKYESVANATALCEKCHTDTDVLKHRIDLGKATHTGLQCTQCHDPHSTQASCSATKCHPSLSKIAGHDAAHKNVSCVACHDASALQVGPDNTTKMWTTWQSSTIAGMKMLNPARSHNVQKQADCARCHFKDNPWNLSSSVSKTP
;
A
#
# COMPACT_ATOMS: atom_id res chain seq x y z
N MET A 1 -63.63 36.59 -12.09
CA MET A 1 -63.62 35.50 -13.08
C MET A 1 -62.26 34.81 -13.00
N LYS A 2 -62.24 33.64 -12.35
CA LYS A 2 -61.09 32.76 -12.15
C LYS A 2 -61.31 31.55 -13.06
N ARG A 3 -60.31 31.18 -13.87
CA ARG A 3 -60.01 29.85 -14.43
C ARG A 3 -59.21 30.04 -15.73
N ILE A 4 -58.33 29.06 -16.03
CA ILE A 4 -57.55 28.89 -17.28
C ILE A 4 -56.14 29.53 -17.26
N VAL A 5 -55.20 29.04 -16.43
CA VAL A 5 -53.74 29.03 -16.73
C VAL A 5 -53.04 27.89 -15.96
N PHE A 6 -53.47 26.62 -16.08
CA PHE A 6 -52.83 25.52 -15.30
C PHE A 6 -52.73 24.16 -16.00
N VAL A 7 -52.75 24.09 -17.34
CA VAL A 7 -52.76 22.79 -18.06
C VAL A 7 -51.59 22.58 -19.04
N VAL A 8 -50.71 23.57 -19.26
CA VAL A 8 -49.62 23.42 -20.27
C VAL A 8 -48.27 23.00 -19.66
N GLN A 9 -48.13 22.93 -18.34
CA GLN A 9 -46.83 22.65 -17.69
C GLN A 9 -46.62 21.20 -17.21
N PHE A 10 -47.56 20.29 -17.46
CA PHE A 10 -47.45 18.87 -17.06
C PHE A 10 -47.15 17.88 -18.19
N ILE A 11 -47.10 18.33 -19.46
CA ILE A 11 -46.86 17.47 -20.63
C ILE A 11 -45.39 17.45 -21.07
N ALA A 12 -44.56 18.38 -20.60
CA ALA A 12 -43.13 18.42 -20.94
C ALA A 12 -42.23 17.53 -20.05
N PHE A 13 -42.78 16.84 -19.04
CA PHE A 13 -42.00 16.02 -18.10
C PHE A 13 -42.13 14.50 -18.31
N LEU A 14 -42.78 14.05 -19.39
CA LEU A 14 -43.06 12.63 -19.63
C LEU A 14 -42.39 12.04 -20.89
N LEU A 15 -41.39 12.71 -21.47
CA LEU A 15 -40.79 12.32 -22.77
C LEU A 15 -39.25 12.14 -22.79
N LEU A 16 -38.62 11.87 -21.64
CA LEU A 16 -37.15 11.68 -21.54
C LEU A 16 -36.71 10.43 -20.76
N LEU A 17 -37.51 9.35 -20.77
CA LEU A 17 -37.20 8.07 -20.11
C LEU A 17 -37.16 6.86 -21.05
N THR A 18 -36.73 7.04 -22.30
CA THR A 18 -36.62 5.92 -23.27
C THR A 18 -35.30 5.97 -24.04
N ALA A 19 -34.21 5.53 -23.41
CA ALA A 19 -33.06 4.89 -24.07
C ALA A 19 -32.02 4.43 -23.04
N CYS A 20 -32.11 3.17 -22.61
CA CYS A 20 -30.99 2.31 -22.18
C CYS A 20 -31.56 0.92 -21.82
N ALA A 21 -32.25 0.27 -22.77
CA ALA A 21 -32.51 -1.16 -22.70
C ALA A 21 -31.29 -1.87 -23.29
N GLN A 22 -30.43 -2.44 -22.44
CA GLN A 22 -29.38 -3.37 -22.89
C GLN A 22 -30.05 -4.70 -23.29
N PRO A 23 -29.55 -5.37 -24.35
CA PRO A 23 -30.05 -6.69 -24.71
C PRO A 23 -29.74 -7.69 -23.58
N SER A 24 -30.77 -8.39 -23.14
CA SER A 24 -30.66 -9.50 -22.20
C SER A 24 -29.80 -10.60 -22.83
N VAL A 25 -28.60 -10.81 -22.28
CA VAL A 25 -27.76 -11.95 -22.65
C VAL A 25 -28.42 -13.20 -22.07
N THR A 26 -28.99 -14.03 -22.95
CA THR A 26 -29.49 -15.36 -22.61
C THR A 26 -28.33 -16.18 -22.06
N PRO A 27 -28.44 -16.78 -20.85
CA PRO A 27 -27.44 -17.73 -20.38
C PRO A 27 -27.42 -18.91 -21.35
N ALA A 28 -26.25 -19.19 -21.94
CA ALA A 28 -26.04 -20.40 -22.69
C ALA A 28 -26.27 -21.60 -21.75
N THR A 29 -27.27 -22.42 -22.08
CA THR A 29 -27.50 -23.71 -21.47
C THR A 29 -26.28 -24.58 -21.73
N ALA A 30 -25.47 -24.81 -20.70
CA ALA A 30 -24.39 -25.77 -20.78
C ALA A 30 -24.98 -27.18 -20.95
N THR A 31 -24.74 -27.78 -22.10
CA THR A 31 -24.99 -29.21 -22.34
C THR A 31 -24.17 -30.02 -21.33
N PRO A 32 -24.76 -30.96 -20.58
CA PRO A 32 -24.00 -31.82 -19.69
C PRO A 32 -23.12 -32.76 -20.53
N THR A 33 -21.82 -32.48 -20.56
CA THR A 33 -20.81 -33.43 -21.04
C THR A 33 -20.70 -34.55 -20.01
N THR A 34 -21.26 -35.71 -20.32
CA THR A 34 -21.02 -36.97 -19.62
C THR A 34 -19.54 -37.34 -19.75
N ILE A 35 -18.77 -37.14 -18.68
CA ILE A 35 -17.43 -37.71 -18.54
C ILE A 35 -17.62 -39.16 -18.11
N ALA A 36 -17.15 -40.09 -18.94
CA ALA A 36 -17.10 -41.51 -18.63
C ALA A 36 -16.18 -41.73 -17.42
N THR A 37 -16.76 -42.16 -16.30
CA THR A 37 -16.04 -42.65 -15.13
C THR A 37 -15.40 -43.99 -15.47
N ALA A 38 -14.11 -43.98 -15.83
CA ALA A 38 -13.32 -45.21 -15.82
C ALA A 38 -12.97 -45.52 -14.36
N THR A 39 -13.56 -46.59 -13.84
CA THR A 39 -13.24 -47.17 -12.52
C THR A 39 -11.87 -47.85 -12.60
N PRO A 40 -10.81 -47.38 -11.92
CA PRO A 40 -9.60 -48.17 -11.78
C PRO A 40 -9.87 -49.31 -10.80
N THR A 41 -9.76 -50.55 -11.28
CA THR A 41 -9.71 -51.75 -10.45
C THR A 41 -8.46 -51.69 -9.58
N LEU A 42 -8.64 -51.46 -8.28
CA LEU A 42 -7.58 -51.48 -7.29
C LEU A 42 -7.31 -52.94 -6.89
N THR A 43 -6.20 -53.50 -7.37
CA THR A 43 -5.70 -54.79 -6.89
C THR A 43 -5.08 -54.60 -5.51
N ILE A 44 -5.74 -55.09 -4.47
CA ILE A 44 -5.22 -55.10 -3.10
C ILE A 44 -4.17 -56.19 -3.01
N ALA A 45 -2.89 -55.81 -3.03
CA ALA A 45 -1.78 -56.68 -2.68
C ALA A 45 -1.61 -56.75 -1.15
N ALA A 46 -1.31 -57.95 -0.68
CA ALA A 46 -1.31 -58.34 0.72
C ALA A 46 -0.32 -57.58 1.60
N SER A 47 -0.77 -57.40 2.84
CA SER A 47 -0.18 -56.75 3.99
C SER A 47 1.27 -57.18 4.27
N ALA A 48 2.20 -56.23 4.19
CA ALA A 48 3.54 -56.34 4.79
C ALA A 48 3.57 -55.58 6.12
N THR A 49 4.01 -56.29 7.17
CA THR A 49 4.17 -55.82 8.55
C THR A 49 4.99 -54.53 8.62
N PRO A 50 4.51 -53.44 9.27
CA PRO A 50 5.28 -52.20 9.36
C PRO A 50 6.48 -52.40 10.29
N ARG A 51 7.68 -52.34 9.72
CA ARG A 51 8.93 -52.20 10.45
C ARG A 51 9.00 -50.76 10.98
N ALA A 52 9.09 -50.60 12.30
CA ALA A 52 9.30 -49.32 12.95
C ALA A 52 10.56 -48.66 12.37
N THR A 53 10.35 -47.67 11.51
CA THR A 53 11.41 -46.83 10.99
C THR A 53 11.50 -45.65 11.95
N ALA A 54 12.65 -45.50 12.60
CA ALA A 54 12.89 -44.37 13.49
C ALA A 54 12.61 -43.07 12.76
N THR A 55 11.63 -42.31 13.24
CA THR A 55 11.36 -40.94 12.81
C THR A 55 12.63 -40.13 13.03
N ALA A 56 13.36 -39.85 11.95
CA ALA A 56 14.45 -38.89 12.00
C ALA A 56 13.86 -37.56 12.47
N ALA A 57 14.44 -37.00 13.53
CA ALA A 57 14.10 -35.66 13.99
C ALA A 57 14.21 -34.68 12.81
N PRO A 58 13.29 -33.70 12.67
CA PRO A 58 13.38 -32.72 11.62
C PRO A 58 14.77 -32.10 11.66
N SER A 59 15.51 -32.25 10.57
CA SER A 59 16.83 -31.66 10.38
C SER A 59 16.69 -30.17 10.66
N ALA A 60 17.46 -29.67 11.63
CA ALA A 60 17.50 -28.25 11.93
C ALA A 60 17.77 -27.51 10.62
N THR A 61 16.79 -26.73 10.18
CA THR A 61 16.94 -25.82 9.03
C THR A 61 18.27 -25.13 9.18
N ALA A 62 19.15 -25.27 8.17
CA ALA A 62 20.44 -24.61 8.15
C ALA A 62 20.24 -23.15 8.57
N LEU A 63 21.04 -22.69 9.54
CA LEU A 63 21.01 -21.30 9.98
C LEU A 63 21.06 -20.41 8.73
N PRO A 64 20.20 -19.37 8.64
CA PRO A 64 20.28 -18.39 7.58
C PRO A 64 21.72 -17.91 7.44
N PRO A 65 22.19 -17.61 6.21
CA PRO A 65 23.52 -17.03 6.02
C PRO A 65 23.74 -15.89 7.01
N ALA A 66 24.94 -15.86 7.61
CA ALA A 66 25.31 -14.83 8.58
C ALA A 66 24.95 -13.45 8.01
N PRO A 67 24.33 -12.57 8.82
CA PRO A 67 23.83 -11.30 8.34
C PRO A 67 24.93 -10.54 7.61
N THR A 68 24.62 -10.05 6.41
CA THR A 68 25.50 -9.15 5.66
C THR A 68 25.90 -8.03 6.61
N ARG A 69 27.20 -7.97 6.93
CA ARG A 69 27.78 -7.04 7.91
C ARG A 69 27.25 -5.63 7.62
N MET A 70 26.61 -5.00 8.61
CA MET A 70 26.14 -3.61 8.47
C MET A 70 27.30 -2.72 8.01
N PRO A 71 27.04 -1.71 7.15
CA PRO A 71 28.07 -0.82 6.68
C PRO A 71 28.90 -0.23 7.81
N THR A 72 30.21 -0.20 7.62
CA THR A 72 31.06 0.65 8.44
C THR A 72 30.64 2.08 8.18
N THR A 73 30.04 2.69 9.20
CA THR A 73 29.35 3.99 9.16
C THR A 73 30.23 5.16 8.70
N ALA A 74 31.56 5.02 8.65
CA ALA A 74 32.49 6.11 8.40
C ALA A 74 32.35 6.76 7.00
N VAL A 75 32.05 5.99 5.94
CA VAL A 75 32.03 6.52 4.55
C VAL A 75 30.62 6.99 4.13
N GLN A 76 29.56 6.41 4.71
CA GLN A 76 28.16 6.68 4.35
C GLN A 76 27.33 7.21 5.54
N ALA A 77 27.97 7.81 6.54
CA ALA A 77 27.36 8.20 7.82
C ALA A 77 26.06 9.01 7.67
N ALA A 78 26.05 10.00 6.78
CA ALA A 78 24.90 10.88 6.60
C ALA A 78 23.70 10.13 5.99
N ILE A 79 23.95 9.25 5.02
CA ILE A 79 22.91 8.41 4.39
C ILE A 79 22.38 7.40 5.41
N TRP A 80 23.28 6.81 6.18
CA TRP A 80 22.94 5.87 7.26
C TRP A 80 22.04 6.52 8.30
N ALA A 81 22.38 7.73 8.78
CA ALA A 81 21.58 8.47 9.76
C ALA A 81 20.18 8.81 9.23
N LYS A 82 20.06 9.20 7.95
CA LYS A 82 18.75 9.38 7.30
C LYS A 82 17.95 8.08 7.29
N TRP A 83 18.55 7.00 6.82
CA TRP A 83 17.91 5.68 6.77
C TRP A 83 17.46 5.22 8.15
N GLN A 84 18.33 5.31 9.15
CA GLN A 84 18.08 4.86 10.52
C GLN A 84 16.95 5.63 11.19
N SER A 85 16.63 6.86 10.77
CA SER A 85 15.49 7.62 11.28
C SER A 85 14.23 7.49 10.43
N SER A 86 14.30 6.79 9.30
CA SER A 86 13.20 6.65 8.34
C SER A 86 12.26 5.48 8.65
N ALA A 87 11.14 5.44 7.94
CA ALA A 87 10.24 4.29 7.99
C ALA A 87 10.85 3.02 7.39
N HIS A 88 11.87 3.10 6.54
CA HIS A 88 12.58 1.91 6.01
C HIS A 88 13.57 1.33 7.03
N GLY A 89 14.21 2.18 7.83
CA GLY A 89 15.12 1.76 8.91
C GLY A 89 14.40 1.30 10.17
N ASN A 90 13.13 1.67 10.36
CA ASN A 90 12.32 1.33 11.54
C ASN A 90 10.93 0.82 11.14
N THR A 91 10.85 -0.46 10.81
CA THR A 91 9.62 -1.08 10.28
C THR A 91 8.91 -1.99 11.29
N TYR A 92 9.53 -2.31 12.42
CA TYR A 92 8.93 -3.20 13.41
C TYR A 92 7.75 -2.53 14.11
N ASP A 93 6.58 -3.13 13.99
CA ASP A 93 5.34 -2.69 14.63
C ASP A 93 4.39 -3.89 14.72
N LEU A 94 3.95 -4.25 15.93
CA LEU A 94 3.02 -5.37 16.15
C LEU A 94 1.70 -5.20 15.38
N GLY A 95 1.27 -3.96 15.14
CA GLY A 95 0.09 -3.62 14.36
C GLY A 95 0.27 -3.76 12.85
N LYS A 96 1.52 -3.82 12.37
CA LYS A 96 1.86 -4.03 10.95
C LYS A 96 2.22 -5.49 10.63
N GLY A 97 2.08 -6.37 11.62
CA GLY A 97 2.31 -7.80 11.47
C GLY A 97 3.77 -8.14 11.22
N PRO A 98 4.64 -8.11 12.25
CA PRO A 98 6.04 -8.47 12.09
C PRO A 98 6.13 -10.00 12.01
N ASN A 99 5.72 -10.55 10.89
CA ASN A 99 5.63 -11.98 10.65
C ASN A 99 6.30 -12.35 9.34
N THR A 100 6.62 -13.62 9.18
CA THR A 100 7.37 -14.14 8.04
C THR A 100 6.71 -13.90 6.68
N TYR A 101 5.39 -13.66 6.59
CA TYR A 101 4.71 -13.29 5.34
C TYR A 101 4.86 -11.79 5.03
N CYS A 102 4.49 -10.92 5.98
CA CYS A 102 4.59 -9.46 5.84
C CYS A 102 6.05 -8.98 5.76
N SER A 103 6.98 -9.76 6.31
CA SER A 103 8.43 -9.53 6.19
C SER A 103 8.86 -9.38 4.74
N ARG A 104 8.16 -9.93 3.73
CA ARG A 104 8.47 -9.70 2.32
C ARG A 104 8.74 -8.23 1.98
N CYS A 105 7.95 -7.32 2.56
CA CYS A 105 8.06 -5.89 2.30
C CYS A 105 8.60 -5.10 3.48
N HIS A 106 8.40 -5.58 4.71
CA HIS A 106 8.76 -4.83 5.92
C HIS A 106 10.09 -5.29 6.55
N SER A 107 10.51 -6.52 6.33
CA SER A 107 11.87 -6.96 6.64
C SER A 107 12.28 -8.12 5.76
N PRO A 108 12.70 -7.85 4.51
CA PRO A 108 12.84 -8.90 3.50
C PRO A 108 13.83 -10.00 3.90
N GLN A 109 14.83 -9.70 4.72
CA GLN A 109 15.74 -10.69 5.30
C GLN A 109 15.06 -11.68 6.27
N ASN A 110 13.88 -11.38 6.81
CA ASN A 110 13.06 -12.29 7.61
C ASN A 110 11.94 -12.98 6.80
N TRP A 111 11.77 -12.65 5.51
CA TRP A 111 10.71 -13.22 4.68
C TRP A 111 10.89 -14.72 4.49
N ASP A 112 9.83 -15.50 4.70
CA ASP A 112 9.77 -16.91 4.32
C ASP A 112 8.88 -17.06 3.08
N PRO A 113 9.43 -17.46 1.91
CA PRO A 113 8.64 -17.70 0.70
C PRO A 113 7.56 -18.79 0.85
N ALA A 114 7.69 -19.68 1.84
CA ALA A 114 6.67 -20.69 2.13
C ALA A 114 5.50 -20.15 2.96
N SER A 115 5.63 -18.96 3.56
CA SER A 115 4.58 -18.37 4.40
C SER A 115 3.37 -17.97 3.59
N LYS A 116 2.18 -18.17 4.18
CA LYS A 116 0.87 -17.89 3.57
C LYS A 116 -0.04 -17.19 4.57
N VAL A 117 -1.00 -16.44 4.05
CA VAL A 117 -2.11 -15.90 4.84
C VAL A 117 -3.05 -17.06 5.19
N ASP A 118 -3.36 -17.22 6.47
CA ASP A 118 -4.28 -18.23 6.97
C ASP A 118 -5.75 -17.81 6.77
N ALA A 119 -6.68 -18.73 7.05
CA ALA A 119 -8.08 -18.39 7.14
C ALA A 119 -8.39 -17.54 8.39
N PRO A 120 -9.45 -16.71 8.36
CA PRO A 120 -9.97 -16.07 9.57
C PRO A 120 -10.23 -17.09 10.69
N PRO A 121 -10.05 -16.70 11.97
CA PRO A 121 -9.77 -15.35 12.47
C PRO A 121 -8.29 -14.96 12.56
N ASN A 122 -7.36 -15.88 12.26
CA ASN A 122 -5.92 -15.70 12.45
C ASN A 122 -5.18 -15.54 11.11
N CYS A 123 -5.69 -14.70 10.21
CA CYS A 123 -5.18 -14.61 8.84
C CYS A 123 -3.68 -14.28 8.78
N VAL A 124 -3.24 -13.36 9.65
CA VAL A 124 -1.84 -12.95 9.77
C VAL A 124 -1.45 -12.81 11.23
N SER A 125 -0.18 -13.07 11.54
CA SER A 125 0.37 -12.82 12.88
C SER A 125 0.58 -11.33 13.09
N CYS A 126 -0.41 -10.66 13.69
CA CYS A 126 -0.38 -9.24 14.00
C CYS A 126 -1.33 -8.90 15.17
N LYS A 127 -1.18 -7.69 15.72
CA LYS A 127 -2.10 -7.14 16.72
C LYS A 127 -3.03 -6.11 16.07
N PHE A 128 -4.29 -6.46 15.88
CA PHE A 128 -5.28 -5.48 15.42
C PHE A 128 -5.61 -4.48 16.54
N ALA A 129 -6.06 -3.28 16.17
CA ALA A 129 -6.36 -2.22 17.14
C ALA A 129 -7.41 -2.62 18.19
N SER A 130 -8.34 -3.51 17.83
CA SER A 130 -9.36 -4.07 18.72
C SER A 130 -8.86 -5.17 19.66
N ASP A 131 -7.68 -5.72 19.42
CA ASP A 131 -7.21 -6.92 20.10
C ASP A 131 -6.30 -6.57 21.29
N ALA A 132 -6.47 -7.29 22.40
CA ALA A 132 -5.58 -7.16 23.56
C ALA A 132 -4.17 -7.71 23.27
N THR A 133 -4.11 -8.82 22.55
CA THR A 133 -2.89 -9.59 22.26
C THR A 133 -2.69 -9.79 20.76
N VAL A 134 -1.48 -10.19 20.38
CA VAL A 134 -1.13 -10.55 19.00
C VAL A 134 -1.84 -11.86 18.64
N ARG A 135 -2.52 -11.90 17.48
CA ARG A 135 -2.98 -13.16 16.89
C ARG A 135 -1.79 -13.87 16.28
N ILE A 136 -1.72 -15.19 16.40
CA ILE A 136 -0.64 -15.99 15.82
C ILE A 136 -1.23 -16.91 14.76
N ALA A 137 -0.80 -16.71 13.52
CA ALA A 137 -1.10 -17.54 12.37
C ALA A 137 -0.13 -18.74 12.32
N LYS A 138 -0.63 -19.90 11.90
CA LYS A 138 0.15 -21.13 11.72
C LYS A 138 1.13 -21.00 10.56
N SER A 139 0.68 -20.47 9.42
CA SER A 139 1.50 -20.39 8.20
C SER A 139 2.25 -19.08 8.01
N ASN A 140 2.24 -18.18 9.00
CA ASN A 140 3.10 -17.00 9.00
C ASN A 140 3.49 -16.62 10.43
N GLN A 141 4.56 -17.26 10.94
CA GLN A 141 5.00 -17.07 12.32
C GLN A 141 5.45 -15.63 12.59
N LEU A 142 5.21 -15.16 13.82
CA LEU A 142 5.72 -13.89 14.32
C LEU A 142 7.26 -13.93 14.35
N VAL A 143 7.89 -12.84 13.89
CA VAL A 143 9.32 -12.59 14.00
C VAL A 143 9.52 -11.66 15.18
N SER A 144 10.40 -12.04 16.10
CA SER A 144 10.68 -11.22 17.28
C SER A 144 11.32 -9.88 16.88
N GLN A 145 11.20 -8.85 17.73
CA GLN A 145 11.88 -7.58 17.49
C GLN A 145 13.41 -7.73 17.42
N ALA A 146 13.98 -8.64 18.21
CA ALA A 146 15.42 -8.91 18.21
C ALA A 146 15.89 -9.57 16.89
N ASP A 147 15.01 -10.35 16.26
CA ASP A 147 15.30 -11.02 14.99
C ASP A 147 14.91 -10.19 13.78
N TRP A 148 14.13 -9.13 13.96
CA TRP A 148 13.69 -8.23 12.91
C TRP A 148 14.86 -7.46 12.29
N ARG A 149 14.93 -7.40 10.96
CA ARG A 149 16.07 -6.82 10.23
C ARG A 149 15.78 -5.50 9.54
N ASN A 150 14.53 -5.01 9.58
CA ASN A 150 14.07 -3.87 8.79
C ASN A 150 14.35 -4.03 7.29
N ILE A 151 14.23 -2.94 6.52
CA ILE A 151 14.64 -2.89 5.12
C ILE A 151 16.06 -2.34 5.06
N GLY A 152 17.05 -3.23 5.03
CA GLY A 152 18.46 -2.85 4.99
C GLY A 152 18.90 -2.27 3.64
N CYS A 153 20.09 -1.64 3.61
CA CYS A 153 20.69 -1.12 2.38
C CYS A 153 20.88 -2.21 1.32
N ASP A 154 21.20 -3.42 1.79
CA ASP A 154 21.40 -4.62 0.99
C ASP A 154 20.15 -5.05 0.20
N ILE A 155 18.95 -4.60 0.59
CA ILE A 155 17.73 -4.89 -0.16
C ILE A 155 17.69 -4.15 -1.50
N CYS A 156 18.23 -2.92 -1.54
CA CYS A 156 18.12 -1.99 -2.66
C CYS A 156 19.46 -1.76 -3.39
N HIS A 157 20.57 -2.04 -2.72
CA HIS A 157 21.91 -1.82 -3.23
C HIS A 157 22.74 -3.09 -3.09
N PRO A 158 23.44 -3.52 -4.16
CA PRO A 158 24.53 -4.47 -4.03
C PRO A 158 25.54 -3.98 -2.98
N MET A 159 25.87 -4.87 -2.04
CA MET A 159 26.85 -4.58 -0.99
C MET A 159 28.23 -5.08 -1.39
N LYS A 160 29.26 -4.27 -1.18
CA LYS A 160 30.67 -4.65 -1.35
C LYS A 160 31.48 -4.13 -0.17
N ASP A 161 32.19 -5.03 0.51
CA ASP A 161 33.01 -4.69 1.70
C ASP A 161 32.22 -3.94 2.79
N GLY A 162 30.95 -4.30 2.94
CA GLY A 162 30.00 -3.66 3.86
C GLY A 162 29.39 -2.36 3.32
N LEU A 163 29.86 -1.80 2.21
CA LEU A 163 29.34 -0.55 1.66
C LEU A 163 28.25 -0.79 0.61
N ALA A 164 27.21 0.04 0.65
CA ALA A 164 26.19 0.05 -0.39
C ALA A 164 26.76 0.67 -1.66
N SER A 165 26.65 -0.03 -2.78
CA SER A 165 27.03 0.52 -4.09
C SER A 165 26.09 1.66 -4.51
N LYS A 166 26.55 2.49 -5.45
CA LYS A 166 25.69 3.53 -6.05
C LYS A 166 24.65 2.97 -7.00
N GLU A 167 24.90 1.78 -7.53
CA GLU A 167 23.96 1.07 -8.39
C GLU A 167 22.79 0.54 -7.58
N ILE A 168 21.63 0.44 -8.22
CA ILE A 168 20.45 -0.16 -7.62
C ILE A 168 20.28 -1.60 -8.10
N GLY A 169 19.79 -2.44 -7.21
CA GLY A 169 19.48 -3.83 -7.48
C GLY A 169 18.51 -4.37 -6.44
N TRP A 170 17.70 -5.35 -6.80
CA TRP A 170 16.78 -5.99 -5.87
C TRP A 170 17.42 -7.25 -5.29
N PHE A 171 17.63 -7.31 -3.98
CA PHE A 171 18.05 -8.57 -3.36
C PHE A 171 16.87 -9.54 -3.30
N ASN A 172 16.87 -10.54 -4.18
CA ASN A 172 15.88 -11.60 -4.11
C ASN A 172 16.33 -12.66 -3.10
N LYS A 173 15.69 -12.66 -1.93
CA LYS A 173 15.93 -13.63 -0.87
C LYS A 173 15.73 -15.08 -1.29
N THR A 174 14.80 -15.35 -2.20
CA THR A 174 14.52 -16.73 -2.67
C THR A 174 15.70 -17.29 -3.45
N SER A 175 16.34 -16.48 -4.29
CA SER A 175 17.53 -16.90 -5.04
C SER A 175 18.85 -16.61 -4.32
N GLY A 176 18.83 -15.79 -3.26
CA GLY A 176 20.03 -15.29 -2.57
C GLY A 176 20.91 -14.40 -3.46
N LYS A 177 20.33 -13.76 -4.48
CA LYS A 177 21.07 -13.01 -5.51
C LYS A 177 20.43 -11.65 -5.76
N TYR A 178 21.24 -10.70 -6.23
CA TYR A 178 20.77 -9.43 -6.75
C TYR A 178 20.19 -9.60 -8.15
N GLU A 179 19.00 -9.06 -8.36
CA GLU A 179 18.37 -8.88 -9.66
C GLU A 179 18.61 -7.44 -10.14
N SER A 180 18.91 -7.30 -11.43
CA SER A 180 18.91 -5.98 -12.06
C SER A 180 17.47 -5.44 -12.15
N VAL A 181 17.33 -4.13 -11.97
CA VAL A 181 16.08 -3.39 -12.09
C VAL A 181 16.30 -2.23 -13.03
N ALA A 182 15.29 -1.92 -13.86
CA ALA A 182 15.44 -0.92 -14.92
C ALA A 182 15.61 0.51 -14.36
N ASN A 183 14.96 0.81 -13.23
CA ASN A 183 14.98 2.12 -12.59
C ASN A 183 14.48 2.03 -11.13
N ALA A 184 14.48 3.16 -10.43
CA ALA A 184 14.08 3.22 -9.03
C ALA A 184 12.60 2.87 -8.82
N THR A 185 11.70 3.26 -9.73
CA THR A 185 10.29 2.87 -9.64
C THR A 185 10.12 1.35 -9.67
N ALA A 186 10.78 0.66 -10.61
CA ALA A 186 10.75 -0.79 -10.70
C ALA A 186 11.31 -1.50 -9.44
N LEU A 187 12.25 -0.86 -8.75
CA LEU A 187 12.74 -1.34 -7.46
C LEU A 187 11.71 -1.14 -6.34
N CYS A 188 11.13 0.06 -6.22
CA CYS A 188 10.11 0.38 -5.21
C CYS A 188 8.89 -0.54 -5.32
N GLU A 189 8.48 -0.87 -6.55
CA GLU A 189 7.35 -1.75 -6.85
C GLU A 189 7.60 -3.22 -6.48
N LYS A 190 8.83 -3.62 -6.11
CA LYS A 190 9.06 -4.96 -5.52
C LYS A 190 8.34 -5.13 -4.17
N CYS A 191 8.13 -4.04 -3.45
CA CYS A 191 7.43 -4.02 -2.15
C CYS A 191 6.11 -3.24 -2.20
N HIS A 192 6.05 -2.14 -2.95
CA HIS A 192 4.88 -1.27 -3.06
C HIS A 192 3.88 -1.74 -4.12
N THR A 193 3.39 -2.98 -3.97
CA THR A 193 2.58 -3.69 -4.95
C THR A 193 1.31 -4.28 -4.35
N ASP A 194 0.42 -4.76 -5.22
CA ASP A 194 -0.76 -5.50 -4.83
C ASP A 194 -0.37 -6.95 -4.59
N THR A 195 -0.17 -7.29 -3.32
CA THR A 195 -0.16 -8.70 -2.94
C THR A 195 -1.60 -9.20 -2.84
N ASP A 196 -1.81 -10.45 -3.28
CA ASP A 196 -3.11 -10.97 -3.72
C ASP A 196 -4.25 -10.71 -2.73
N VAL A 197 -4.00 -10.94 -1.45
CA VAL A 197 -5.02 -10.97 -0.39
C VAL A 197 -5.18 -9.64 0.35
N LEU A 198 -4.18 -8.75 0.34
CA LEU A 198 -4.16 -7.55 1.18
C LEU A 198 -4.05 -6.22 0.41
N LYS A 199 -3.85 -6.26 -0.91
CA LYS A 199 -3.90 -5.12 -1.85
C LYS A 199 -3.22 -3.85 -1.29
N HIS A 200 -1.90 -3.92 -1.15
CA HIS A 200 -1.06 -2.84 -0.61
C HIS A 200 -0.41 -1.95 -1.67
N ARG A 201 -0.88 -2.00 -2.92
CA ARG A 201 -0.29 -1.17 -3.99
C ARG A 201 -0.47 0.31 -3.70
N ILE A 202 0.54 1.07 -4.08
CA ILE A 202 0.44 2.51 -4.19
C ILE A 202 -0.35 2.83 -5.46
N ASP A 203 -1.52 3.45 -5.30
CA ASP A 203 -2.23 4.05 -6.43
C ASP A 203 -1.49 5.31 -6.87
N LEU A 204 -0.81 5.23 -8.01
CA LEU A 204 -0.09 6.35 -8.63
C LEU A 204 -1.02 7.34 -9.33
N GLY A 205 -2.31 7.02 -9.48
CA GLY A 205 -3.26 7.86 -10.18
C GLY A 205 -2.95 8.01 -11.68
N LYS A 206 -3.57 9.01 -12.29
CA LYS A 206 -3.38 9.36 -13.72
C LYS A 206 -3.03 10.83 -13.93
N ALA A 207 -2.71 11.55 -12.86
CA ALA A 207 -2.70 13.00 -12.86
C ALA A 207 -1.34 13.61 -13.27
N THR A 208 -1.19 14.90 -12.94
CA THR A 208 -0.02 15.73 -13.25
C THR A 208 1.21 15.09 -12.61
N HIS A 209 2.31 14.94 -13.35
CA HIS A 209 3.52 14.14 -13.02
C HIS A 209 3.57 12.70 -13.57
N THR A 210 2.79 12.38 -14.60
CA THR A 210 2.99 11.16 -15.39
C THR A 210 4.45 11.08 -15.89
N GLY A 211 5.11 9.94 -15.65
CA GLY A 211 6.48 9.69 -16.10
C GLY A 211 7.58 10.07 -15.11
N LEU A 212 7.25 10.67 -13.95
CA LEU A 212 8.23 10.83 -12.88
C LEU A 212 8.51 9.50 -12.16
N GLN A 213 9.78 9.28 -11.82
CA GLN A 213 10.25 8.20 -10.97
C GLN A 213 9.97 8.51 -9.51
N CYS A 214 9.80 7.49 -8.67
CA CYS A 214 9.54 7.66 -7.23
C CYS A 214 10.58 8.58 -6.56
N THR A 215 11.86 8.45 -6.94
CA THR A 215 12.97 9.21 -6.37
C THR A 215 13.04 10.68 -6.81
N GLN A 216 12.24 11.07 -7.80
CA GLN A 216 12.12 12.48 -8.20
C GLN A 216 11.23 13.28 -7.25
N CYS A 217 10.43 12.60 -6.42
CA CYS A 217 9.62 13.21 -5.37
C CYS A 217 10.08 12.79 -3.97
N HIS A 218 10.52 11.54 -3.80
CA HIS A 218 10.90 10.94 -2.52
C HIS A 218 12.41 10.77 -2.37
N ASP A 219 12.94 11.03 -1.18
CA ASP A 219 14.26 10.52 -0.78
C ASP A 219 14.06 9.13 -0.16
N PRO A 220 14.54 8.04 -0.79
CA PRO A 220 14.31 6.67 -0.31
C PRO A 220 15.02 6.37 1.02
N HIS A 221 16.01 7.18 1.40
CA HIS A 221 16.71 7.04 2.67
C HIS A 221 16.00 7.75 3.80
N SER A 222 15.27 8.85 3.56
CA SER A 222 14.48 9.49 4.62
C SER A 222 13.00 9.15 4.55
N THR A 223 12.55 8.53 3.45
CA THR A 223 11.14 8.29 3.08
C THR A 223 10.29 9.54 2.93
N GLN A 224 10.91 10.73 2.97
CA GLN A 224 10.20 12.00 2.84
C GLN A 224 9.99 12.36 1.36
N ALA A 225 8.82 12.91 1.06
CA ALA A 225 8.51 13.50 -0.23
C ALA A 225 8.63 15.03 -0.17
N SER A 226 9.08 15.67 -1.24
CA SER A 226 9.05 17.13 -1.32
C SER A 226 8.79 17.66 -2.72
N CYS A 227 7.84 18.58 -2.84
CA CYS A 227 7.56 19.32 -4.07
C CYS A 227 8.55 20.48 -4.29
N SER A 228 9.09 21.05 -3.20
CA SER A 228 9.95 22.23 -3.23
C SER A 228 11.44 21.89 -3.11
N ALA A 229 11.83 20.93 -2.26
CA ALA A 229 13.22 20.55 -2.06
C ALA A 229 13.82 19.84 -3.29
N THR A 230 12.97 19.24 -4.12
CA THR A 230 13.32 18.66 -5.44
C THR A 230 13.45 19.73 -6.53
N LYS A 231 13.24 21.01 -6.18
CA LYS A 231 13.33 22.20 -7.05
C LYS A 231 12.30 22.26 -8.18
N CYS A 232 11.28 21.39 -8.20
CA CYS A 232 10.18 21.47 -9.15
C CYS A 232 9.28 22.68 -8.89
N HIS A 233 9.04 23.02 -7.62
CA HIS A 233 8.25 24.18 -7.20
C HIS A 233 9.07 25.14 -6.31
N PRO A 234 9.99 25.92 -6.88
CA PRO A 234 10.95 26.73 -6.11
C PRO A 234 10.34 27.98 -5.46
N SER A 235 9.14 28.40 -5.86
CA SER A 235 8.45 29.55 -5.27
C SER A 235 6.94 29.29 -5.19
N LEU A 236 6.44 29.13 -3.96
CA LEU A 236 5.03 28.86 -3.68
C LEU A 236 4.30 30.11 -3.15
N SER A 237 5.00 31.01 -2.44
CA SER A 237 4.39 32.12 -1.69
C SER A 237 3.65 33.17 -2.53
N LYS A 238 3.80 33.15 -3.86
CA LYS A 238 3.10 34.06 -4.77
C LYS A 238 1.79 33.48 -5.33
N ILE A 239 1.49 32.22 -5.03
CA ILE A 239 0.31 31.51 -5.53
C ILE A 239 -0.80 31.58 -4.47
N ALA A 240 -2.04 31.86 -4.89
CA ALA A 240 -3.18 31.85 -3.99
C ALA A 240 -3.28 30.48 -3.26
N GLY A 241 -3.66 30.51 -1.98
CA GLY A 241 -3.72 29.30 -1.14
C GLY A 241 -2.36 28.82 -0.60
N HIS A 242 -1.26 29.49 -0.91
CA HIS A 242 0.08 29.22 -0.34
C HIS A 242 0.52 30.36 0.60
N ASP A 243 -0.41 30.82 1.43
CA ASP A 243 -0.22 31.92 2.38
C ASP A 243 -0.24 31.43 3.83
N ALA A 244 -0.09 32.38 4.77
CA ALA A 244 -0.04 32.08 6.20
C ALA A 244 -1.34 31.43 6.74
N ALA A 245 -2.49 31.64 6.09
CA ALA A 245 -3.74 31.01 6.49
C ALA A 245 -3.74 29.50 6.19
N HIS A 246 -2.99 29.07 5.18
CA HIS A 246 -2.89 27.68 4.74
C HIS A 246 -1.64 26.96 5.26
N LYS A 247 -0.90 27.56 6.21
CA LYS A 247 0.34 26.96 6.76
C LYS A 247 0.13 25.58 7.40
N ASN A 248 -1.10 25.29 7.86
CA ASN A 248 -1.48 24.01 8.46
C ASN A 248 -2.29 23.14 7.49
N VAL A 249 -2.12 23.33 6.18
CA VAL A 249 -2.78 22.56 5.13
C VAL A 249 -1.72 21.84 4.32
N SER A 250 -1.78 20.51 4.29
CA SER A 250 -0.87 19.71 3.46
C SER A 250 -1.17 19.95 1.98
N CYS A 251 -0.16 19.81 1.11
CA CYS A 251 -0.33 20.00 -0.33
C CYS A 251 -1.45 19.11 -0.89
N VAL A 252 -1.53 17.86 -0.43
CA VAL A 252 -2.53 16.89 -0.91
C VAL A 252 -3.95 17.21 -0.44
N ALA A 253 -4.17 18.01 0.61
CA ALA A 253 -5.51 18.47 0.97
C ALA A 253 -6.15 19.29 -0.16
N CYS A 254 -5.34 20.08 -0.88
CA CYS A 254 -5.80 20.90 -2.00
C CYS A 254 -5.59 20.23 -3.36
N HIS A 255 -4.42 19.59 -3.54
CA HIS A 255 -3.93 19.10 -4.83
C HIS A 255 -4.24 17.62 -5.11
N ASP A 256 -4.87 16.88 -4.20
CA ASP A 256 -5.33 15.52 -4.50
C ASP A 256 -6.45 15.53 -5.56
N ALA A 257 -6.31 14.68 -6.58
CA ALA A 257 -7.26 14.47 -7.66
C ALA A 257 -8.10 13.19 -7.49
N SER A 258 -7.96 12.49 -6.36
CA SER A 258 -8.64 11.21 -6.09
C SER A 258 -10.03 11.35 -5.47
N ALA A 259 -10.54 12.58 -5.37
CA ALA A 259 -11.82 12.90 -4.72
C ALA A 259 -11.91 12.37 -3.27
N LEU A 260 -10.78 12.28 -2.56
CA LEU A 260 -10.75 11.85 -1.17
C LEU A 260 -11.33 12.92 -0.24
N GLN A 261 -11.85 12.50 0.92
CA GLN A 261 -12.36 13.45 1.91
C GLN A 261 -11.21 14.28 2.49
N VAL A 262 -11.42 15.57 2.72
CA VAL A 262 -10.45 16.48 3.35
C VAL A 262 -10.91 16.81 4.77
N GLY A 263 -9.96 16.86 5.70
CA GLY A 263 -10.24 17.24 7.08
C GLY A 263 -8.97 17.35 7.94
N PRO A 264 -9.06 17.93 9.15
CA PRO A 264 -7.93 18.04 10.05
C PRO A 264 -7.57 16.70 10.71
N ASP A 265 -6.29 16.42 10.81
CA ASP A 265 -5.75 15.34 11.63
C ASP A 265 -5.89 15.67 13.12
N ASN A 266 -6.49 14.75 13.88
CA ASN A 266 -6.83 15.01 15.28
C ASN A 266 -5.59 15.19 16.17
N THR A 267 -4.44 14.63 15.77
CA THR A 267 -3.20 14.66 16.54
C THR A 267 -2.35 15.88 16.16
N THR A 268 -2.06 16.04 14.88
CA THR A 268 -1.16 17.08 14.35
C THR A 268 -1.88 18.39 14.03
N LYS A 269 -3.22 18.38 13.97
CA LYS A 269 -4.08 19.48 13.51
C LYS A 269 -3.82 19.93 12.06
N MET A 270 -3.03 19.17 11.31
CA MET A 270 -2.77 19.42 9.88
C MET A 270 -3.96 18.96 9.04
N TRP A 271 -4.40 19.80 8.10
CA TRP A 271 -5.41 19.40 7.12
C TRP A 271 -4.80 18.49 6.06
N THR A 272 -5.46 17.37 5.80
CA THR A 272 -5.02 16.36 4.83
C THR A 272 -6.22 15.72 4.15
N THR A 273 -5.97 14.97 3.08
CA THR A 273 -6.90 14.00 2.55
C THR A 273 -6.91 12.73 3.39
N TRP A 274 -8.06 12.04 3.42
CA TRP A 274 -8.31 10.83 4.16
C TRP A 274 -8.76 9.73 3.21
N GLN A 275 -8.14 8.55 3.36
CA GLN A 275 -8.49 7.37 2.59
C GLN A 275 -9.12 6.35 3.53
N SER A 276 -10.28 5.85 3.13
CA SER A 276 -10.84 4.66 3.76
C SER A 276 -10.25 3.42 3.11
N SER A 277 -9.78 2.48 3.92
CA SER A 277 -9.32 1.17 3.48
C SER A 277 -10.09 0.10 4.23
N THR A 278 -10.33 -1.05 3.60
CA THR A 278 -10.87 -2.22 4.29
C THR A 278 -9.82 -3.30 4.32
N ILE A 279 -9.41 -3.74 5.51
CA ILE A 279 -8.46 -4.84 5.69
C ILE A 279 -9.20 -5.94 6.46
N ALA A 280 -9.34 -7.11 5.84
CA ALA A 280 -10.06 -8.25 6.42
C ALA A 280 -11.47 -7.90 6.95
N GLY A 281 -12.22 -7.07 6.21
CA GLY A 281 -13.58 -6.62 6.57
C GLY A 281 -13.64 -5.46 7.57
N MET A 282 -12.52 -5.03 8.15
CA MET A 282 -12.46 -3.87 9.04
C MET A 282 -12.21 -2.59 8.25
N LYS A 283 -13.10 -1.60 8.40
CA LYS A 283 -12.90 -0.26 7.84
C LYS A 283 -11.90 0.51 8.68
N MET A 284 -10.89 1.05 8.03
CA MET A 284 -9.91 1.97 8.58
C MET A 284 -10.01 3.30 7.86
N LEU A 285 -9.69 4.38 8.56
CA LEU A 285 -9.52 5.71 8.00
C LEU A 285 -8.09 6.17 8.29
N ASN A 286 -7.32 6.42 7.25
CA ASN A 286 -5.92 6.79 7.35
C ASN A 286 -5.67 8.12 6.62
N PRO A 287 -4.73 8.96 7.09
CA PRO A 287 -4.22 10.06 6.30
C PRO A 287 -3.74 9.53 4.94
N ALA A 288 -4.30 10.06 3.86
CA ALA A 288 -3.99 9.62 2.53
C ALA A 288 -2.61 10.13 2.11
N ARG A 289 -1.79 9.23 1.56
CA ARG A 289 -0.61 9.60 0.77
C ARG A 289 -0.99 9.56 -0.70
N SER A 290 -1.64 10.62 -1.17
CA SER A 290 -2.06 10.69 -2.57
C SER A 290 -0.86 10.86 -3.50
N HIS A 291 -0.78 10.00 -4.51
CA HIS A 291 0.14 10.15 -5.64
C HIS A 291 -0.59 10.65 -6.89
N ASN A 292 -1.92 10.74 -6.82
CA ASN A 292 -2.77 11.30 -7.86
C ASN A 292 -2.94 12.80 -7.61
N VAL A 293 -1.91 13.58 -7.90
CA VAL A 293 -1.87 15.02 -7.62
C VAL A 293 -2.11 15.85 -8.89
N GLN A 294 -2.83 16.95 -8.75
CA GLN A 294 -3.15 17.86 -9.85
C GLN A 294 -2.72 19.30 -9.56
N LYS A 295 -2.44 20.04 -10.62
CA LYS A 295 -2.04 21.44 -10.51
C LYS A 295 -3.16 22.33 -9.99
N GLN A 296 -4.38 22.16 -10.48
CA GLN A 296 -5.52 22.99 -10.09
C GLN A 296 -6.06 22.53 -8.73
N ALA A 297 -6.11 23.46 -7.77
CA ALA A 297 -6.74 23.21 -6.48
C ALA A 297 -8.25 23.48 -6.55
N ASP A 298 -9.02 22.69 -5.80
CA ASP A 298 -10.44 22.93 -5.59
C ASP A 298 -10.67 23.51 -4.19
N CYS A 299 -10.79 24.83 -4.12
CA CYS A 299 -11.02 25.54 -2.86
C CYS A 299 -12.37 25.16 -2.22
N ALA A 300 -13.35 24.70 -3.00
CA ALA A 300 -14.68 24.34 -2.50
C ALA A 300 -14.65 23.10 -1.60
N ARG A 301 -13.57 22.32 -1.60
CA ARG A 301 -13.37 21.20 -0.67
C ARG A 301 -13.31 21.62 0.80
N CYS A 302 -12.90 22.86 1.07
CA CYS A 302 -12.80 23.41 2.42
C CYS A 302 -13.67 24.65 2.61
N HIS A 303 -13.83 25.47 1.57
CA HIS A 303 -14.57 26.73 1.62
C HIS A 303 -15.99 26.56 1.09
N PHE A 304 -16.85 25.91 1.89
CA PHE A 304 -18.25 25.70 1.56
C PHE A 304 -19.16 26.15 2.71
N LYS A 305 -20.42 26.43 2.37
CA LYS A 305 -21.43 26.82 3.35
C LYS A 305 -21.66 25.67 4.35
N ASP A 306 -21.77 26.03 5.63
CA ASP A 306 -22.01 25.09 6.73
C ASP A 306 -20.88 24.05 6.90
N ASN A 307 -19.64 24.45 6.59
CA ASN A 307 -18.45 23.68 6.90
C ASN A 307 -18.39 23.36 8.41
N PRO A 308 -18.24 22.07 8.81
CA PRO A 308 -18.36 21.66 10.22
C PRO A 308 -17.21 22.17 11.10
N TRP A 309 -16.18 22.76 10.50
CA TRP A 309 -15.05 23.39 11.18
C TRP A 309 -15.13 24.92 11.17
N ASN A 310 -16.29 25.50 10.81
CA ASN A 310 -16.56 26.94 10.77
C ASN A 310 -15.58 27.72 9.86
N LEU A 311 -15.13 27.12 8.76
CA LEU A 311 -14.36 27.82 7.74
C LEU A 311 -15.25 28.75 6.92
N SER A 312 -14.71 29.90 6.51
CA SER A 312 -15.41 30.83 5.62
C SER A 312 -15.70 30.17 4.26
N SER A 313 -16.90 30.38 3.73
CA SER A 313 -17.24 30.00 2.35
C SER A 313 -16.73 31.01 1.30
N SER A 314 -16.27 32.20 1.73
CA SER A 314 -15.69 33.19 0.81
C SER A 314 -14.22 32.88 0.53
N VAL A 315 -13.89 32.76 -0.75
CA VAL A 315 -12.50 32.61 -1.24
C VAL A 315 -12.10 33.93 -1.87
N SER A 316 -11.19 34.67 -1.23
CA SER A 316 -10.83 36.04 -1.59
C SER A 316 -9.86 36.15 -2.78
N LYS A 317 -9.31 35.03 -3.25
CA LYS A 317 -8.43 34.97 -4.43
C LYS A 317 -8.75 33.73 -5.24
N THR A 318 -9.25 33.90 -6.46
CA THR A 318 -9.40 32.81 -7.42
C THR A 318 -8.00 32.35 -7.86
N PRO A 319 -7.71 31.05 -7.91
CA PRO A 319 -6.40 30.52 -8.28
C PRO A 319 -5.95 30.90 -9.70
#